data_AF-A0A345XQF8-F1
#
_entry.id   AF-A0A345XQF8-F1
#
_cell.length_a   1.000
_cell.length_b   1.000
_cell.length_c   1.000
_cell.angle_alpha   90.00
_cell.angle_beta   90.00
_cell.angle_gamma   90.00
#
_symmetry.space_group_name_H-M   'P 1'
#
loop_
_entity.id
_entity.type
_entity.pdbx_description
1 polymer ?
#
loop_
_entity_poly.entity_id
_entity_poly.type
_entity_poly.pdbx_seq_one_letter_code
_entity_poly.pdbx_strand_id
1 'polypeptide(L)' 'MSKLLVEIDDEALAEAAAILGTTTKKDTVNSALLEVAKRHTRAQALAELREMGAQGDFDVLLDKENYRR' A
#
# COMPACT_ATOMS: atom_id res chain seq x y z
N MET A 1 5.01 11.92 -16.96
CA MET A 1 3.63 12.35 -16.70
C MET A 1 2.97 12.68 -18.02
N SER A 2 1.93 11.94 -18.41
CA SER A 2 1.08 12.29 -19.56
C SER A 2 -0.02 13.26 -19.11
N LYS A 3 -0.56 14.06 -20.04
CA LYS A 3 -1.74 14.87 -19.79
C LYS A 3 -2.97 14.07 -20.20
N LEU A 4 -3.91 13.92 -19.28
CA LEU A 4 -5.18 13.25 -19.51
C LEU A 4 -6.29 14.20 -19.07
N LEU A 5 -7.30 14.41 -19.93
CA LEU A 5 -8.52 15.10 -19.56
C LEU A 5 -9.51 14.07 -19.03
N VAL A 6 -9.92 14.23 -17.78
CA VAL A 6 -10.87 13.38 -17.09
C VAL A 6 -11.78 14.25 -16.25
N GLU A 7 -13.08 13.97 -16.31
CA GLU A 7 -14.06 14.52 -15.39
C GLU A 7 -13.90 13.83 -14.03
N ILE A 8 -13.85 14.62 -12.96
CA ILE A 8 -13.64 14.16 -11.60
C ILE A 8 -14.71 14.82 -10.72
N ASP A 9 -15.26 14.04 -9.80
CA ASP A 9 -16.13 14.55 -8.76
C ASP A 9 -15.34 15.47 -7.81
N ASP A 10 -15.72 16.74 -7.74
CA ASP A 10 -15.02 17.75 -6.94
C ASP A 10 -15.15 17.52 -5.42
N GLU A 11 -16.25 16.89 -4.95
CA GLU A 11 -16.43 16.54 -3.54
C GLU A 11 -15.47 15.41 -3.15
N ALA A 12 -15.43 14.35 -3.97
CA ALA A 12 -14.50 13.24 -3.77
C ALA A 12 -13.04 13.70 -3.84
N LEU A 13 -12.73 14.64 -4.74
CA LEU A 13 -11.39 15.21 -4.86
C LEU A 13 -11.01 16.04 -3.63
N ALA A 14 -11.95 16.81 -3.08
CA ALA A 14 -11.73 17.58 -1.86
C ALA A 14 -11.51 16.68 -0.64
N GLU A 15 -12.29 15.62 -0.50
CA GLU A 15 -12.11 14.63 0.57
C GLU A 15 -10.74 13.95 0.47
N ALA A 16 -10.36 13.50 -0.73
CA ALA A 16 -9.05 12.93 -0.97
C ALA A 16 -7.92 13.91 -0.64
N ALA A 17 -8.07 15.20 -0.99
CA ALA A 17 -7.09 16.23 -0.69
C ALA A 17 -6.92 16.43 0.83
N ALA A 18 -8.02 16.42 1.58
CA ALA A 18 -7.99 16.52 3.04
C ALA A 18 -7.31 15.31 3.68
N ILE A 19 -7.63 14.09 3.23
CA ILE A 19 -7.01 12.85 3.72
C ILE A 19 -5.50 12.82 3.43
N LEU A 20 -5.11 13.25 2.23
CA LEU A 20 -3.73 13.18 1.75
C LEU A 20 -2.89 14.41 2.14
N GLY A 21 -3.51 15.47 2.66
CA GLY A 21 -2.84 16.72 3.02
C GLY A 21 -2.31 17.48 1.80
N THR A 22 -2.92 17.32 0.63
CA THR A 22 -2.48 17.92 -0.63
C THR A 22 -3.25 19.20 -0.94
N THR A 23 -2.60 20.16 -1.60
CA THR A 23 -3.19 21.47 -1.91
C THR A 23 -3.59 21.63 -3.37
N THR A 24 -3.04 20.81 -4.28
CA THR A 24 -3.36 20.89 -5.71
C THR A 24 -4.16 19.67 -6.17
N LYS A 25 -5.06 19.87 -7.13
CA LYS A 25 -5.85 18.78 -7.75
C LYS A 25 -4.92 17.69 -8.32
N LYS A 26 -3.85 18.10 -9.01
CA LYS A 26 -2.85 17.19 -9.59
C LYS A 26 -2.15 16.36 -8.52
N ASP A 27 -1.68 16.97 -7.43
CA ASP A 27 -0.95 16.24 -6.40
C ASP A 27 -1.86 15.29 -5.63
N THR A 28 -3.12 15.70 -5.42
CA THR A 28 -4.16 14.86 -4.84
C THR A 28 -4.39 13.61 -5.69
N VAL A 29 -4.63 13.77 -7.00
CA VAL A 29 -4.86 12.64 -7.91
C VAL A 29 -3.66 11.70 -7.95
N ASN A 30 -2.45 12.24 -8.11
CA ASN A 30 -1.24 11.40 -8.18
C ASN A 30 -0.97 10.66 -6.87
N SER A 31 -1.15 11.34 -5.74
CA SER A 31 -0.96 10.73 -4.41
C SER A 31 -2.03 9.68 -4.13
N ALA A 32 -3.27 9.92 -4.51
CA ALA A 32 -4.37 8.96 -4.39
C ALA A 32 -4.09 7.68 -5.20
N LEU A 33 -3.70 7.82 -6.47
CA LEU A 33 -3.35 6.68 -7.33
C LEU A 33 -2.19 5.86 -6.75
N LEU A 34 -1.15 6.55 -6.26
CA LEU A 34 -0.01 5.89 -5.64
C LEU A 34 -0.42 5.16 -4.35
N GLU A 35 -1.25 5.78 -3.52
CA GLU A 35 -1.67 5.18 -2.26
C GLU A 35 -2.58 3.95 -2.48
N VAL A 36 -3.44 3.98 -3.51
CA VAL A 36 -4.23 2.79 -3.90
C VAL A 36 -3.32 1.65 -4.34
N ALA A 37 -2.33 1.91 -5.19
CA ALA A 37 -1.37 0.90 -5.62
C ALA A 37 -0.61 0.31 -4.41
N LYS A 38 -0.11 1.18 -3.52
CA LYS A 38 0.57 0.75 -2.29
C LYS A 38 -0.33 -0.09 -1.39
N ARG A 39 -1.60 0.30 -1.20
CA ARG A 39 -2.57 -0.48 -0.42
C ARG A 39 -2.76 -1.88 -0.99
N HIS A 40 -2.87 -1.99 -2.31
CA HIS A 40 -3.00 -3.27 -2.98
C HIS A 40 -1.74 -4.14 -2.79
N THR A 41 -0.55 -3.59 -3.03
CA THR A 41 0.71 -4.32 -2.83
C THR A 41 0.89 -4.78 -1.38
N ARG A 42 0.55 -3.92 -0.40
CA ARG A 42 0.60 -4.31 1.02
C ARG A 42 -0.35 -5.47 1.33
N ALA A 43 -1.55 -5.47 0.75
CA ALA A 43 -2.52 -6.54 0.96
C ALA A 43 -2.05 -7.86 0.33
N GLN A 44 -1.47 -7.82 -0.87
CA GLN A 44 -0.87 -8.99 -1.53
C GLN A 44 0.28 -9.56 -0.71
N ALA A 45 1.24 -8.73 -0.31
CA ALA A 45 2.37 -9.15 0.52
C ALA A 45 1.91 -9.79 1.84
N LEU A 46 0.85 -9.24 2.46
CA LEU A 46 0.27 -9.84 3.67
C LEU A 46 -0.35 -11.22 3.39
N ALA A 47 -1.01 -11.39 2.25
CA ALA A 47 -1.56 -12.70 1.86
C ALA A 47 -0.45 -13.73 1.63
N GLU A 48 0.63 -13.33 0.95
CA GLU A 48 1.81 -14.18 0.75
C GLU A 48 2.49 -14.56 2.07
N LEU A 49 2.68 -13.59 2.98
CA LEU A 49 3.22 -13.84 4.32
C LEU A 49 2.36 -14.84 5.11
N ARG A 50 1.03 -14.76 4.97
CA ARG A 50 0.12 -15.72 5.61
C ARG A 50 0.25 -17.12 5.04
N GLU A 51 0.42 -17.25 3.73
CA GLU A 51 0.62 -18.56 3.07
C GLU A 51 1.95 -19.19 3.50
N MET A 52 3.04 -18.43 3.47
CA MET A 52 4.36 -18.89 3.93
C MET A 52 4.31 -19.37 5.39
N GLY A 53 3.60 -18.63 6.25
CA GLY A 53 3.38 -19.04 7.63
C GLY A 53 2.57 -20.33 7.77
N ALA A 54 1.55 -20.54 6.93
CA ALA A 54 0.77 -21.77 6.92
C ALA A 54 1.57 -22.99 6.42
N GLN A 55 2.55 -22.77 5.54
CA GLN A 55 3.45 -23.80 5.01
C GLN A 55 4.61 -24.14 5.95
N GLY A 56 4.79 -23.38 7.04
CA GLY A 56 5.87 -23.58 8.01
C GLY A 56 7.20 -22.95 7.58
N ASP A 57 7.20 -22.05 6.60
CA ASP A 57 8.43 -21.42 6.09
C ASP A 57 9.18 -20.62 7.17
N PHE A 58 8.46 -20.18 8.21
CA PHE A 58 9.04 -19.49 9.36
C PHE A 58 9.48 -20.41 10.51
N ASP A 59 9.28 -21.72 10.42
CA ASP A 59 9.60 -22.66 11.51
C ASP A 59 11.11 -22.72 11.79
N VAL A 60 11.95 -22.44 10.79
CA VAL A 60 13.40 -22.28 10.96
C VAL A 60 13.76 -21.21 12.01
N LEU A 61 12.91 -20.18 12.19
CA LEU A 61 13.14 -19.14 13.19
C LEU A 61 12.83 -19.61 14.62
N LEU A 62 12.13 -20.73 14.78
CA LEU A 62 11.83 -21.35 16.07
C LEU A 62 12.99 -22.19 16.61
N ASP A 63 13.95 -22.54 15.76
CA ASP A 63 15.16 -23.24 16.17
C ASP A 63 16.10 -22.30 16.95
N LYS A 64 16.21 -22.57 18.25
CA LYS A 64 16.99 -21.77 19.20
C LYS A 64 18.38 -22.34 19.49
N GLU A 65 18.76 -23.46 18.86
CA GLU A 65 20.04 -24.13 19.16
C GLU A 65 21.26 -23.24 18.90
N ASN A 66 21.13 -22.22 18.05
CA ASN A 66 22.22 -21.28 17.68
C ASN A 66 22.09 -19.88 18.30
N TYR A 67 21.13 -19.61 19.18
CA TYR A 67 20.88 -18.24 19.69
C TYR A 67 21.93 -17.73 20.70
N ARG A 68 22.85 -18.58 21.18
CA ARG A 68 23.81 -18.24 22.25
C ARG A 68 25.27 -18.61 21.96
N ARG A 69 25.68 -18.75 20.71
CA ARG A 69 27.11 -18.87 20.38
C ARG A 69 27.75 -17.52 20.11
#